data_AF-A0A2N3DWM9-F1
#
_entry.id   AF-A0A2N3DWM9-F1
#
_cell.length_a   1.000
_cell.length_b   1.000
_cell.length_c   1.000
_cell.angle_alpha   90.00
_cell.angle_beta   90.00
_cell.angle_gamma   90.00
#
_symmetry.space_group_name_H-M   'P 1'
#
loop_
_entity.id
_entity.type
_entity.pdbx_description
1 polymer ?
#
loop_
_entity_poly.entity_id
_entity_poly.type
_entity_poly.pdbx_seq_one_letter_code
_entity_poly.pdbx_strand_id
1 'polypeptide(L)' 'VALAKRASIEMDELIEALEKGDTEEAARETADVLILLNRLGTTLGFDLLEAVDAKMKVNRARRWVPAGDGTGRHRD' A
#
# COMPACT_ATOMS: atom_id res chain seq x y z
N VAL A 1 -9.99 -8.83 10.24
CA VAL A 1 -9.50 -7.52 10.73
C VAL A 1 -8.14 -7.56 11.41
N ALA A 2 -7.72 -8.66 12.07
CA ALA A 2 -6.41 -8.73 12.73
C ALA A 2 -5.22 -8.44 11.77
N LEU A 3 -5.24 -9.04 10.57
CA LEU A 3 -4.22 -8.77 9.54
C LEU A 3 -4.16 -7.29 9.12
N ALA A 4 -5.32 -6.65 8.95
CA ALA A 4 -5.38 -5.22 8.62
C ALA A 4 -4.88 -4.34 9.77
N LYS A 5 -5.17 -4.71 11.03
CA LYS A 5 -4.61 -4.02 12.20
C LYS A 5 -3.09 -4.16 12.27
N ARG A 6 -2.55 -5.34 11.98
CA ARG A 6 -1.09 -5.53 11.95
C ARG A 6 -0.46 -4.73 10.81
N ALA A 7 -1.05 -4.73 9.61
CA ALA A 7 -0.55 -3.93 8.50
C ALA A 7 -0.56 -2.43 8.80
N SER A 8 -1.48 -1.95 9.65
CA SER A 8 -1.46 -0.57 10.14
C SER A 8 -0.27 -0.28 11.04
N ILE A 9 0.17 -1.25 11.86
CA ILE A 9 1.35 -1.10 12.72
C ILE A 9 2.61 -1.03 11.86
N GLU A 10 2.78 -1.96 10.91
CA GLU A 10 3.97 -1.94 10.02
C GLU A 10 3.99 -0.65 9.17
N MET A 11 2.82 -0.05 8.90
CA MET A 11 2.77 1.26 8.25
C MET A 11 3.27 2.40 9.15
N ASP A 12 2.96 2.35 10.45
CA ASP A 12 3.49 3.33 11.41
C ASP A 12 5.02 3.18 11.53
N GLU A 13 5.52 1.94 11.57
CA GLU A 13 6.96 1.63 11.58
C GLU A 13 7.66 2.08 10.28
N LEU A 14 7.03 1.87 9.12
CA LEU A 14 7.52 2.38 7.83
C LEU A 14 7.61 3.91 7.80
N ILE A 15 6.61 4.62 8.32
CA ILE A 15 6.64 6.09 8.40
C ILE A 15 7.80 6.54 9.29
N GLU A 16 7.98 5.92 10.46
CA GLU A 16 9.07 6.24 11.37
C GLU A 16 10.45 6.00 10.74
N ALA A 17 10.63 4.90 10.01
CA ALA A 17 11.87 4.61 9.28
C ALA A 17 12.17 5.67 8.20
N LEU A 18 11.15 6.08 7.43
CA LEU A 18 11.28 7.11 6.41
C LEU A 18 11.63 8.48 7.01
N GLU A 19 11.01 8.86 8.13
CA GLU A 19 11.30 10.12 8.83
C GLU A 19 12.74 10.18 9.37
N LYS A 20 13.29 9.03 9.78
CA LYS A 20 14.69 8.89 10.22
C LYS A 20 15.69 8.78 9.06
N GLY A 21 15.23 8.61 7.83
CA GLY A 21 16.09 8.33 6.67
C GLY A 21 16.71 6.93 6.69
N ASP A 22 16.14 5.99 7.46
CA ASP A 22 16.59 4.61 7.52
C ASP A 22 16.01 3.80 6.35
N THR A 23 16.72 3.81 5.23
CA THR A 23 16.27 3.14 4.00
C THR A 23 16.23 1.61 4.11
N GLU A 24 17.02 1.03 5.01
CA GLU A 24 17.07 -0.42 5.17
C GLU A 24 15.85 -0.90 5.96
N GLU A 25 15.51 -0.21 7.05
CA GLU A 25 14.29 -0.47 7.81
C GLU A 25 13.04 -0.16 6.97
N ALA A 26 13.02 0.96 6.26
CA ALA A 26 11.89 1.28 5.37
C ALA A 26 11.65 0.17 4.33
N ALA A 27 12.70 -0.48 3.82
CA ALA A 27 12.55 -1.61 2.90
C ALA A 27 11.94 -2.85 3.58
N ARG A 28 12.32 -3.14 4.83
CA ARG A 28 11.75 -4.24 5.62
C ARG A 28 10.27 -4.00 5.92
N GLU A 29 9.93 -2.83 6.44
CA GLU A 29 8.54 -2.52 6.81
C GLU A 29 7.62 -2.45 5.59
N THR A 30 8.12 -1.97 4.45
CA THR A 30 7.39 -2.04 3.18
C THR A 30 7.05 -3.50 2.81
N ALA A 31 8.00 -4.42 3.00
CA ALA A 31 7.78 -5.84 2.72
C ALA A 31 6.75 -6.45 3.68
N ASP A 32 6.81 -6.12 4.97
CA ASP A 32 5.89 -6.64 5.98
C ASP A 32 4.44 -6.21 5.73
N VAL A 33 4.21 -4.95 5.35
CA VAL A 33 2.90 -4.48 4.89
C VAL A 33 2.39 -5.33 3.72
N LEU A 34 3.23 -5.54 2.70
CA LEU A 34 2.84 -6.30 1.51
C LEU A 34 2.57 -7.78 1.81
N ILE A 35 3.34 -8.40 2.71
CA ILE A 35 3.13 -9.79 3.16
C ILE A 35 1.76 -9.93 3.85
N LEU A 36 1.43 -9.00 4.74
CA LEU A 36 0.16 -9.01 5.47
C LEU A 36 -1.04 -8.83 4.54
N LEU A 37 -0.93 -7.96 3.53
CA LEU A 37 -1.96 -7.77 2.52
C LEU A 37 -2.11 -8.98 1.60
N ASN A 38 -1.01 -9.63 1.18
CA ASN A 38 -1.08 -10.87 0.40
C ASN A 38 -1.75 -12.00 1.20
N ARG A 39 -1.40 -12.12 2.49
CA ARG A 39 -2.04 -13.08 3.39
C ARG A 39 -3.53 -12.79 3.57
N LEU A 40 -3.91 -11.51 3.62
CA LEU A 40 -5.32 -11.10 3.65
C LEU A 40 -6.05 -11.52 2.37
N GLY A 41 -5.47 -11.27 1.19
CA GLY A 41 -6.05 -11.72 -0.09
C GLY A 41 -6.26 -13.22 -0.14
N THR A 42 -5.22 -13.99 0.22
CA THR A 42 -5.30 -15.45 0.32
C THR A 42 -6.41 -15.91 1.27
N THR A 43 -6.55 -15.26 2.44
CA THR A 43 -7.59 -15.58 3.44
C THR A 43 -9.00 -15.28 2.91
N LEU A 44 -9.15 -14.27 2.06
CA LEU A 44 -10.42 -13.85 1.48
C LEU A 44 -10.73 -14.49 0.12
N GLY A 45 -9.81 -15.30 -0.43
CA GLY A 45 -10.00 -16.02 -1.69
C GLY A 45 -9.75 -15.18 -2.94
N PHE A 46 -8.85 -14.19 -2.89
CA PHE A 46 -8.43 -13.43 -4.08
C PHE A 46 -6.91 -13.24 -4.15
N ASP A 47 -6.39 -13.12 -5.37
CA ASP A 47 -4.99 -12.73 -5.60
C ASP A 47 -4.84 -11.21 -5.53
N LEU A 48 -3.90 -10.75 -4.69
CA LEU A 48 -3.71 -9.32 -4.47
C LEU A 48 -3.19 -8.60 -5.72
N LEU A 49 -2.30 -9.22 -6.49
CA LEU A 49 -1.71 -8.60 -7.67
C LEU A 49 -2.74 -8.47 -8.79
N GLU A 50 -3.59 -9.48 -8.99
CA GLU A 50 -4.74 -9.39 -9.91
C GLU A 50 -5.71 -8.27 -9.51
N ALA A 51 -5.99 -8.13 -8.21
CA ALA A 51 -6.85 -7.07 -7.70
C ALA A 51 -6.23 -5.67 -7.90
N VAL A 52 -4.92 -5.53 -7.70
CA VAL A 52 -4.16 -4.30 -7.97
C VAL A 52 -4.22 -3.97 -9.47
N ASP A 53 -3.99 -4.93 -10.35
CA ASP A 53 -4.04 -4.72 -11.80
C ASP A 53 -5.43 -4.28 -12.27
N ALA A 54 -6.49 -4.93 -11.77
CA ALA A 54 -7.87 -4.53 -12.03
C ALA A 54 -8.13 -3.08 -11.57
N LYS A 55 -7.66 -2.71 -10.36
CA LYS A 55 -7.80 -1.33 -9.86
C LYS A 55 -6.99 -0.33 -10.68
N MET A 56 -5.80 -0.71 -11.13
CA MET A 56 -4.94 0.15 -11.94
C MET A 56 -5.53 0.45 -13.32
N LYS A 57 -6.26 -0.49 -13.94
CA LYS A 57 -7.04 -0.22 -15.16
C LYS A 57 -8.05 0.91 -14.94
N VAL A 58 -8.80 0.86 -13.84
CA VAL A 58 -9.73 1.92 -13.45
C VAL A 58 -9.00 3.23 -13.16
N ASN A 59 -7.88 3.17 -12.43
CA ASN A 59 -7.12 4.36 -12.06
C ASN A 59 -6.56 5.07 -13.29
N ARG A 60 -6.04 4.34 -14.29
CA ARG A 60 -5.49 4.93 -15.53
C ARG A 60 -6.56 5.59 -16.40
N ALA A 61 -7.82 5.18 -16.30
CA ALA A 61 -8.93 5.79 -17.03
C ALA A 61 -9.43 7.11 -16.40
N ARG A 62 -8.99 7.46 -15.18
CA ARG A 62 -9.43 8.66 -14.46
C ARG A 62 -8.63 9.90 -14.87
N ARG A 63 -9.24 11.07 -14.67
CA ARG A 63 -8.55 12.36 -14.74
C ARG A 63 -7.95 12.68 -13.37
N TRP A 64 -6.62 12.79 -13.32
CA TRP A 64 -5.87 13.05 -12.09
C TRP A 64 -5.49 14.52 -11.98
N VAL A 65 -5.54 15.03 -10.75
CA VAL A 65 -4.91 16.29 -10.35
C VAL A 65 -3.77 15.93 -9.39
N PRO A 66 -2.50 16.12 -9.79
CA PRO A 66 -1.36 15.84 -8.92
C PRO A 66 -1.35 16.81 -7.72
N ALA A 67 -0.93 16.32 -6.55
CA ALA A 67 -0.82 17.14 -5.33
C ALA A 67 0.58 17.76 -5.16
N GLY A 68 1.60 17.28 -5.88
CA GLY A 68 2.98 17.78 -5.83
C GLY A 68 3.88 17.07 -4.82
N ASP A 69 3.35 16.13 -4.06
CA ASP A 69 4.01 15.35 -3.00
C ASP A 69 4.16 13.85 -3.35
N GLY A 70 3.97 13.51 -4.63
CA GLY A 70 3.93 12.12 -5.11
C GLY A 70 2.53 11.49 -5.03
N THR A 71 1.55 12.14 -4.41
CA THR A 71 0.15 11.72 -4.41
C THR A 71 -0.66 12.48 -5.47
N GLY A 72 -1.86 11.96 -5.76
CA GLY A 72 -2.82 12.60 -6.65
C GLY A 72 -4.23 12.28 -6.21
N ARG A 73 -5.17 13.16 -6.58
CA ARG A 73 -6.62 12.92 -6.42
C ARG A 73 -7.29 12.87 -7.78
N HIS A 74 -8.30 12.03 -7.93
CA HIS A 74 -9.16 12.09 -9.12
C HIS A 74 -10.19 13.21 -8.96
N ARG A 75 -10.54 13.88 -10.06
CA ARG A 75 -11.79 14.66 -10.12
C ARG A 75 -12.90 13.69 -10.52
N ASP A 76 -13.97 13.67 -9.74
CA ASP A 76 -15.23 13.05 -10.15
C ASP A 76 -15.89 13.84 -11.30
#